data_AF-A0A8X7TJY5-F1
#
_entry.id   AF-A0A8X7TJY5-F1
#
_cell.length_a   1.000
_cell.length_b   1.000
_cell.length_c   1.000
_cell.angle_alpha   90.00
_cell.angle_beta   90.00
_cell.angle_gamma   90.00
#
_symmetry.space_group_name_H-M   'P 1'
#
loop_
_entity.id
_entity.type
_entity.pdbx_description
1 polymer ?
#
loop_
_entity_poly.entity_id
_entity_poly.type
_entity_poly.pdbx_seq_one_letter_code
_entity_poly.pdbx_strand_id
1 'polypeptide(L)'
;MAPSCSPVNSLHVAVIGAGAAGLVAARELRRESHSVVVFDRGTEVGGLWVYTPQSEPDPLSLDPARTVVHSSVYDSLRTNLPRECMGYSDFPFVPRPEHDESRDPRRYPNHREVLAYLRDFARVQTRGDGSVRDRSGSCRARRSEVEDPIKKLRWGVQR
;
A
#
# COMPACT_ATOMS: atom_id res chain seq x y z
N MET A 1 37.94 -6.29 -15.83
CA MET A 1 37.06 -7.37 -15.32
C MET A 1 35.64 -6.85 -15.37
N ALA A 2 34.81 -7.41 -16.26
CA ALA A 2 33.37 -7.13 -16.23
C ALA A 2 32.75 -7.85 -15.03
N PRO A 3 31.79 -7.25 -14.30
CA PRO A 3 31.11 -7.94 -13.22
C PRO A 3 30.37 -9.16 -13.79
N SER A 4 30.63 -10.34 -13.23
CA SER A 4 29.89 -11.54 -13.55
C SER A 4 28.45 -11.36 -13.07
N CYS A 5 27.51 -11.26 -14.01
CA CYS A 5 26.08 -11.21 -13.73
C CYS A 5 25.65 -12.58 -13.20
N SER A 6 25.55 -12.74 -11.89
CA SER A 6 24.87 -13.90 -11.31
C SER A 6 23.41 -13.87 -11.76
N PRO A 7 22.83 -14.99 -12.23
CA PRO A 7 21.41 -15.02 -12.60
C PRO A 7 20.59 -14.61 -11.37
N VAL A 8 19.81 -13.54 -11.51
CA VAL A 8 18.86 -13.13 -10.48
C VAL A 8 17.81 -14.23 -10.41
N ASN A 9 17.81 -15.00 -9.33
CA ASN A 9 16.78 -16.00 -9.09
C ASN A 9 15.47 -15.25 -8.85
N SER A 10 14.59 -15.28 -9.85
CA SER A 10 13.24 -14.72 -9.71
C SER A 10 12.43 -15.58 -8.74
N LEU A 11 11.83 -14.94 -7.74
CA LEU A 11 10.98 -15.57 -6.74
C LEU A 11 9.53 -15.11 -6.93
N HIS A 12 8.58 -15.94 -6.50
CA HIS A 12 7.18 -15.56 -6.36
C HIS A 12 6.93 -15.09 -4.92
N VAL A 13 6.63 -13.81 -4.73
CA VAL A 13 6.53 -13.16 -3.42
C VAL A 13 5.12 -12.65 -3.18
N ALA A 14 4.56 -12.98 -2.03
CA ALA A 14 3.32 -12.41 -1.53
C ALA A 14 3.63 -11.28 -0.55
N VAL A 15 3.12 -10.08 -0.84
CA VAL A 15 3.17 -8.91 0.06
C VAL A 15 1.81 -8.76 0.73
N ILE A 16 1.79 -8.71 2.06
CA ILE A 16 0.56 -8.56 2.85
C ILE A 16 0.45 -7.12 3.35
N GLY A 17 -0.58 -6.43 2.89
CA GLY A 17 -0.85 -5.01 3.07
C GLY A 17 -0.47 -4.18 1.84
N ALA A 18 -1.34 -3.25 1.46
CA ALA A 18 -1.21 -2.25 0.41
C ALA A 18 -1.25 -0.81 1.00
N GLY A 19 -0.74 -0.66 2.23
CA GLY A 19 -0.35 0.63 2.80
C GLY A 19 1.02 1.09 2.28
N ALA A 20 1.55 2.17 2.84
CA ALA A 20 2.84 2.73 2.42
C ALA A 20 3.97 1.68 2.34
N ALA A 21 4.16 0.90 3.41
CA ALA A 21 5.18 -0.16 3.47
C ALA A 21 5.00 -1.23 2.38
N GLY A 22 3.76 -1.69 2.17
CA GLY A 22 3.46 -2.71 1.16
C GLY A 22 3.67 -2.23 -0.26
N LEU A 23 3.30 -0.97 -0.55
CA LEU A 23 3.48 -0.37 -1.87
C LEU A 23 4.96 -0.22 -2.24
N VAL A 24 5.82 0.19 -1.30
CA VAL A 24 7.26 0.30 -1.58
C VAL A 24 7.92 -1.08 -1.66
N ALA A 25 7.55 -2.02 -0.77
CA ALA A 25 8.06 -3.39 -0.82
C ALA A 25 7.73 -4.06 -2.16
N ALA A 26 6.49 -3.93 -2.63
CA ALA A 26 6.10 -4.48 -3.92
C ALA A 26 6.88 -3.86 -5.08
N ARG A 27 7.17 -2.56 -5.03
CA ARG A 27 7.96 -1.87 -6.05
C ARG A 27 9.41 -2.36 -6.09
N GLU A 28 10.08 -2.40 -4.94
CA GLU A 28 11.50 -2.79 -4.89
C GLU A 28 11.67 -4.27 -5.27
N LEU A 29 10.78 -5.16 -4.83
CA LEU A 29 10.82 -6.56 -5.25
C LEU A 29 10.63 -6.73 -6.77
N ARG A 30 9.77 -5.90 -7.39
CA ARG A 30 9.61 -5.90 -8.85
C ARG A 30 10.85 -5.37 -9.57
N ARG A 31 11.55 -4.38 -9.01
CA ARG A 31 12.82 -3.88 -9.56
C ARG A 31 13.90 -4.95 -9.60
N GLU A 32 13.93 -5.81 -8.58
CA GLU A 32 14.78 -7.00 -8.53
C GLU A 32 14.23 -8.18 -9.36
N SER A 33 13.29 -7.93 -10.29
CA SER A 33 12.73 -8.93 -11.22
C SER A 33 12.03 -10.11 -10.53
N HIS A 34 11.48 -9.91 -9.34
CA HIS A 34 10.62 -10.89 -8.67
C HIS A 34 9.16 -10.75 -9.10
N SER A 35 8.44 -11.87 -9.15
CA SER A 35 7.00 -11.92 -9.38
C SER A 35 6.27 -11.62 -8.08
N VAL A 36 5.52 -10.50 -8.03
CA VAL A 36 4.93 -10.02 -6.78
C VAL A 36 3.41 -9.90 -6.84
N VAL A 37 2.74 -10.51 -5.85
CA VAL A 37 1.31 -10.38 -5.60
C VAL A 37 1.09 -9.64 -4.28
N VAL A 38 0.25 -8.61 -4.28
CA VAL A 38 -0.09 -7.83 -3.07
C VAL A 38 -1.51 -8.18 -2.63
N PHE A 39 -1.68 -8.51 -1.36
CA PHE A 39 -2.96 -8.78 -0.72
C PHE A 39 -3.27 -7.68 0.29
N ASP A 40 -4.47 -7.13 0.27
CA ASP A 40 -4.94 -6.21 1.30
C ASP A 40 -6.36 -6.62 1.74
N ARG A 41 -6.67 -6.39 3.02
CA ARG A 41 -8.00 -6.65 3.58
C ARG A 41 -8.99 -5.57 3.16
N GLY A 42 -8.54 -4.34 3.03
CA GLY A 42 -9.30 -3.19 2.57
C GLY A 42 -9.56 -3.22 1.07
N THR A 43 -10.46 -2.35 0.64
CA THR A 43 -10.88 -2.22 -0.76
C THR A 43 -10.00 -1.25 -1.57
N GLU A 44 -9.13 -0.50 -0.89
CA GLU A 44 -8.34 0.57 -1.47
C GLU A 44 -6.90 0.57 -0.95
N VAL A 45 -5.96 1.10 -1.75
CA VAL A 45 -4.58 1.31 -1.32
C VAL A 45 -4.47 2.52 -0.40
N GLY A 46 -3.50 2.48 0.52
CA GLY A 46 -3.21 3.57 1.46
C GLY A 46 -3.13 3.13 2.92
N GLY A 47 -3.76 2.00 3.27
CA GLY A 47 -3.74 1.44 4.62
C GLY A 47 -4.26 2.44 5.65
N LEU A 48 -3.44 2.76 6.66
CA LEU A 48 -3.75 3.73 7.71
C LEU A 48 -4.35 5.05 7.18
N TRP A 49 -3.86 5.56 6.06
CA TRP A 49 -4.23 6.86 5.51
C TRP A 49 -5.62 6.91 4.86
N VAL A 50 -6.29 5.76 4.70
CA VAL A 50 -7.69 5.67 4.27
C VAL A 50 -8.58 5.99 5.47
N TYR A 51 -8.98 7.26 5.60
CA TYR A 51 -9.85 7.71 6.67
C TYR A 51 -11.25 7.08 6.59
N THR A 52 -11.80 6.78 7.76
CA THR A 52 -13.13 6.21 7.92
C THR A 52 -13.76 6.85 9.18
N PRO A 53 -15.01 7.35 9.13
CA PRO A 53 -15.66 7.93 10.31
C PRO A 53 -16.10 6.89 11.35
N GLN A 54 -16.04 5.60 11.02
CA GLN A 54 -16.41 4.50 11.90
C GLN A 54 -15.38 4.32 13.01
N SER A 55 -15.86 4.11 14.24
CA SER A 55 -15.05 3.66 15.37
C SER A 55 -15.43 2.24 15.76
N GLU A 56 -14.51 1.55 16.44
CA GLU A 56 -14.83 0.27 17.04
C GLU A 56 -15.92 0.45 18.13
N PRO A 57 -16.80 -0.55 18.32
CA PRO A 57 -17.85 -0.47 19.34
C PRO A 57 -17.29 -0.50 20.77
N ASP A 58 -16.15 -1.16 20.97
CA ASP A 58 -15.40 -1.15 22.22
C ASP A 58 -14.38 0.02 22.19
N PRO A 59 -14.57 1.07 23.02
CA PRO A 59 -13.68 2.24 23.04
C PRO A 59 -12.25 1.94 23.47
N LEU A 60 -12.03 0.83 24.18
CA LEU A 60 -10.70 0.43 24.67
C LEU A 60 -10.07 -0.66 23.79
N SER A 61 -10.79 -1.15 22.78
CA SER A 61 -10.29 -2.17 21.85
C SER A 61 -9.76 -3.42 22.56
N LEU A 62 -10.37 -3.82 23.68
CA LEU A 62 -9.97 -4.95 24.52
C LEU A 62 -10.63 -6.26 24.08
N ASP A 63 -11.87 -6.20 23.60
CA ASP A 63 -12.60 -7.40 23.16
C ASP A 63 -11.96 -7.99 21.89
N PRO A 64 -11.44 -9.23 21.90
CA PRO A 64 -10.86 -9.86 20.73
C PRO A 64 -11.89 -10.21 19.62
N ALA A 65 -13.19 -10.31 19.96
CA ALA A 65 -14.25 -10.62 19.01
C ALA A 65 -14.85 -9.38 18.32
N ARG A 66 -14.36 -8.18 18.65
CA ARG A 66 -14.90 -6.93 18.13
C ARG A 66 -14.69 -6.78 16.62
N THR A 67 -15.53 -5.94 16.01
CA THR A 67 -15.28 -5.47 14.66
C THR A 67 -14.06 -4.56 14.66
N VAL A 68 -13.03 -4.93 13.91
CA VAL A 68 -11.77 -4.18 13.83
C VAL A 68 -11.86 -3.10 12.76
N VAL A 69 -11.64 -1.85 13.15
CA VAL A 69 -11.48 -0.72 12.23
C VAL A 69 -9.99 -0.49 12.01
N HIS A 70 -9.51 -0.64 10.78
CA HIS A 70 -8.07 -0.60 10.50
C HIS A 70 -7.46 0.81 10.60
N SER A 71 -8.16 1.83 10.13
CA SER A 71 -7.66 3.21 10.19
C SER A 71 -7.90 3.81 11.56
N SER A 72 -6.87 4.38 12.15
CA SER A 72 -6.93 5.16 13.39
C SER A 72 -6.76 6.67 13.14
N VAL A 73 -6.94 7.11 11.89
CA VAL A 73 -6.82 8.52 11.50
C VAL A 73 -8.12 9.24 11.86
N TYR A 74 -8.01 10.39 12.53
CA TYR A 74 -9.12 11.31 12.75
C TYR A 74 -9.21 12.35 11.61
N ASP A 75 -10.40 12.90 11.37
CA ASP A 75 -10.69 13.73 10.18
C ASP A 75 -9.78 14.97 10.06
N SER A 76 -9.47 15.62 11.19
CA SER A 76 -8.62 16.80 11.22
C SER A 76 -7.12 16.49 11.26
N LEU A 77 -6.71 15.22 11.16
CA LEU A 77 -5.30 14.82 11.28
C LEU A 77 -4.44 15.49 10.22
N ARG A 78 -3.38 16.15 10.68
CA ARG A 78 -2.29 16.65 9.88
C ARG A 78 -1.02 15.89 10.21
N THR A 79 -0.12 15.77 9.25
CA THR A 79 1.17 15.14 9.49
C THR A 79 1.94 15.92 10.55
N ASN A 80 2.61 15.19 11.44
CA ASN A 80 3.54 15.77 12.43
C ASN A 80 4.94 15.98 11.83
N LEU A 81 5.19 15.45 10.63
CA LEU A 81 6.40 15.62 9.87
C LEU A 81 6.15 16.51 8.64
N PRO A 82 7.14 17.30 8.22
CA PRO A 82 7.04 18.05 6.98
C PRO A 82 7.06 17.07 5.80
N ARG A 83 6.31 17.39 4.73
CA ARG A 83 6.13 16.52 3.56
C ARG A 83 7.45 16.12 2.90
N GLU A 84 8.46 16.99 2.94
CA GLU A 84 9.79 16.70 2.38
C GLU A 84 10.46 15.49 3.06
N CYS A 85 10.18 15.24 4.35
CA CYS A 85 10.73 14.11 5.10
C CYS A 85 9.92 12.82 4.93
N MET A 86 8.71 12.89 4.37
CA MET A 86 7.79 11.76 4.26
C MET A 86 7.80 11.10 2.87
N GLY A 87 8.34 11.79 1.86
CA GLY A 87 8.42 11.26 0.50
C GLY A 87 9.35 10.05 0.38
N TYR A 88 9.08 9.20 -0.62
CA TYR A 88 10.02 8.16 -1.00
C TYR A 88 11.21 8.82 -1.72
N SER A 89 12.39 8.21 -1.60
CA SER A 89 13.64 8.79 -2.10
C SER A 89 13.62 9.15 -3.59
N ASP A 90 12.90 8.40 -4.40
CA ASP A 90 12.76 8.55 -5.84
C ASP A 90 11.34 8.95 -6.27
N PHE A 91 10.48 9.30 -5.31
CA PHE A 91 9.16 9.86 -5.56
C PHE A 91 8.89 10.99 -4.55
N PRO A 92 9.41 12.20 -4.79
CA PRO A 92 9.32 13.30 -3.85
C PRO A 92 7.87 13.71 -3.54
N PHE A 93 7.57 13.98 -2.28
CA PHE A 93 6.24 14.42 -1.84
C PHE A 93 6.09 15.95 -1.90
N VAL A 94 6.03 16.47 -3.12
CA VAL A 94 5.94 17.91 -3.39
C VAL A 94 4.48 18.37 -3.55
N PRO A 95 4.16 19.65 -3.28
CA PRO A 95 2.88 20.25 -3.66
C PRO A 95 2.64 20.09 -5.16
N ARG A 96 1.42 19.71 -5.54
CA ARG A 96 0.98 19.72 -6.94
C ARG A 96 0.69 21.19 -7.36
N PRO A 97 0.78 21.52 -8.67
CA PRO A 97 0.49 22.86 -9.16
C PRO A 97 -0.89 23.36 -8.72
N GLU A 98 -1.01 24.68 -8.56
CA GLU A 98 -2.10 25.41 -7.89
C GLU A 98 -3.51 25.23 -8.49
N HIS A 99 -3.69 24.43 -9.55
CA HIS A 99 -4.99 24.22 -10.20
C HIS A 99 -5.75 22.98 -9.72
N ASP A 100 -5.18 22.17 -8.81
CA ASP A 100 -5.90 21.05 -8.21
C ASP A 100 -6.36 21.40 -6.79
N GLU A 101 -7.54 22.00 -6.70
CA GLU A 101 -8.24 22.37 -5.45
C GLU A 101 -8.44 21.18 -4.50
N SER A 102 -8.30 19.93 -4.99
CA SER A 102 -8.41 18.73 -4.15
C SER A 102 -7.16 18.43 -3.34
N ARG A 103 -6.03 19.09 -3.64
CA ARG A 103 -4.72 18.84 -3.02
C ARG A 103 -4.39 19.86 -1.94
N ASP A 104 -3.69 19.39 -0.92
CA ASP A 104 -3.23 20.24 0.17
C ASP A 104 -1.80 20.73 -0.09
N PRO A 105 -1.57 22.02 -0.36
CA PRO A 105 -0.24 22.56 -0.65
C PRO A 105 0.62 22.76 0.60
N ARG A 106 0.04 22.65 1.81
CA ARG A 106 0.75 22.95 3.07
C ARG A 106 1.95 22.03 3.27
N ARG A 107 2.98 22.54 3.95
CA ARG A 107 4.18 21.76 4.33
C ARG A 107 3.88 20.59 5.27
N TYR A 108 2.88 20.77 6.14
CA TYR A 108 2.32 19.74 7.02
C TYR A 108 0.86 19.50 6.62
N PRO A 109 0.62 18.67 5.59
CA PRO A 109 -0.70 18.53 5.01
C PRO A 109 -1.64 17.65 5.85
N ASN A 110 -2.92 17.67 5.51
CA ASN A 110 -3.93 16.76 6.06
C ASN A 110 -3.71 15.32 5.56
N HIS A 111 -4.20 14.33 6.31
CA HIS A 111 -4.12 12.90 5.97
C HIS A 111 -4.61 12.57 4.54
N ARG A 112 -5.59 13.30 4.00
CA ARG A 112 -6.12 13.12 2.65
C ARG A 112 -5.06 13.32 1.56
N GLU A 113 -4.15 14.26 1.77
CA GLU A 113 -3.04 14.54 0.84
C GLU A 113 -2.00 13.41 0.85
N VAL A 114 -1.74 12.82 2.02
CA VAL A 114 -0.85 11.66 2.14
C VAL A 114 -1.45 10.46 1.40
N LEU A 115 -2.76 10.22 1.57
CA LEU A 115 -3.47 9.19 0.81
C LEU A 115 -3.40 9.44 -0.70
N ALA A 116 -3.59 10.68 -1.14
CA ALA A 116 -3.51 11.05 -2.54
C ALA A 116 -2.09 10.83 -3.10
N TYR A 117 -1.05 11.14 -2.34
CA TYR A 117 0.34 10.82 -2.67
C TYR A 117 0.59 9.30 -2.80
N LEU A 118 0.08 8.47 -1.89
CA LEU A 118 0.21 7.01 -1.98
C LEU A 118 -0.54 6.42 -3.18
N ARG A 119 -1.71 6.98 -3.53
CA ARG A 119 -2.45 6.61 -4.74
C ARG A 119 -1.68 6.99 -6.00
N ASP A 120 -1.07 8.18 -6.04
CA ASP A 120 -0.21 8.59 -7.16
C ASP A 120 0.99 7.65 -7.31
N PHE A 121 1.63 7.29 -6.20
CA PHE A 121 2.73 6.34 -6.18
C PHE A 121 2.32 4.98 -6.75
N ALA A 122 1.18 4.43 -6.32
CA ALA A 122 0.65 3.17 -6.83
C ALA A 122 0.34 3.22 -8.33
N ARG A 123 -0.19 4.34 -8.84
CA ARG A 123 -0.49 4.55 -10.27
C ARG A 123 0.75 4.62 -11.15
N VAL A 124 1.88 5.12 -10.64
CA VAL A 124 3.14 5.15 -11.40
C VAL A 124 3.66 3.73 -11.60
N GLN A 125 3.53 2.87 -10.58
CA GLN A 125 3.97 1.48 -10.67
C GLN A 125 3.21 0.67 -11.71
N THR A 126 1.93 0.96 -11.95
CA THR A 126 1.15 0.26 -12.98
C THR A 126 1.43 0.71 -14.40
N ARG A 127 2.05 1.88 -14.58
CA ARG A 127 2.39 2.44 -15.91
C ARG A 127 3.82 2.13 -16.36
N GLY A 128 4.72 1.75 -15.45
CA GLY A 128 6.14 1.54 -15.72
C GLY A 128 6.51 0.23 -16.43
N ASP A 129 5.61 -0.75 -16.50
CA ASP A 129 5.89 -2.04 -17.14
C ASP A 129 5.49 -2.03 -18.63
N GLY A 130 6.46 -1.73 -19.49
CA GLY A 130 6.38 -1.86 -20.95
C GLY A 130 6.39 -3.32 -21.46
N SER A 131 6.15 -4.33 -20.61
CA SER A 131 6.10 -5.73 -21.03
C SER A 131 5.03 -6.50 -20.26
N VAL A 132 4.16 -7.18 -21.02
CA VAL A 132 3.11 -8.11 -20.59
C VAL A 132 1.87 -7.46 -19.95
N ARG A 133 0.85 -7.26 -20.80
CA ARG A 133 -0.54 -7.11 -20.36
C ARG A 133 -1.01 -8.42 -19.74
N ASP A 134 -1.18 -8.47 -18.43
CA ASP A 134 -2.21 -9.33 -17.85
C ASP A 134 -3.58 -8.63 -18.00
N ARG A 135 -4.58 -9.38 -18.44
CA ARG A 135 -5.87 -8.89 -18.95
C ARG A 135 -6.80 -8.28 -17.89
N SER A 136 -6.28 -7.88 -16.73
CA SER A 136 -7.10 -7.38 -15.62
C SER A 136 -6.72 -5.99 -15.09
N GLY A 137 -5.66 -5.34 -15.59
CA GLY A 137 -5.44 -3.88 -15.54
C GLY A 137 -5.68 -3.15 -14.20
N SER A 138 -5.67 -3.86 -13.09
CA SER A 138 -6.12 -3.37 -11.79
C SER A 138 -5.28 -4.06 -10.74
N CYS A 139 -4.62 -3.27 -9.89
CA CYS A 139 -4.23 -3.72 -8.56
C CYS A 139 -5.52 -4.04 -7.80
N ARG A 140 -6.15 -5.18 -8.11
CA ARG A 140 -7.38 -5.61 -7.47
C ARG A 140 -6.93 -6.26 -6.16
N ALA A 141 -7.10 -5.54 -5.06
CA ALA A 141 -7.16 -6.16 -3.75
C ALA A 141 -8.27 -7.22 -3.82
N ARG A 142 -7.88 -8.49 -3.99
CA ARG A 142 -8.84 -9.59 -3.92
C ARG A 142 -9.00 -9.91 -2.45
N ARG A 143 -10.20 -9.65 -1.91
CA ARG A 143 -10.63 -10.24 -0.65
C ARG A 143 -10.71 -11.74 -0.89
N SER A 144 -9.75 -12.52 -0.37
CA SER A 144 -9.97 -13.94 -0.18
C SER A 144 -10.95 -14.06 0.98
N GLU A 145 -12.16 -14.58 0.75
CA GLU A 145 -13.01 -15.06 1.82
C GLU A 145 -12.24 -16.16 2.55
N VAL A 146 -11.71 -15.83 3.72
CA VAL A 146 -11.16 -16.81 4.65
C VAL A 146 -12.33 -17.18 5.56
N GLU A 147 -13.06 -18.23 5.18
CA GLU A 147 -13.84 -18.99 6.16
C GLU A 147 -12.87 -19.68 7.13
N ASP A 148 -13.22 -19.65 8.41
CA ASP A 148 -12.53 -20.24 9.59
C ASP A 148 -11.35 -19.48 10.22
N PRO A 149 -11.52 -18.89 11.43
CA PRO A 149 -10.49 -18.08 12.08
C PRO A 149 -9.31 -18.85 12.68
N ILE A 150 -9.40 -20.17 12.90
CA ILE A 150 -8.35 -20.94 13.57
C ILE A 150 -8.38 -22.38 13.05
N LYS A 151 -7.71 -22.67 11.94
CA LYS A 151 -7.20 -24.03 11.61
C LYS A 151 -6.17 -23.98 10.47
N LYS A 152 -4.93 -24.34 10.82
CA LYS A 152 -3.84 -24.84 9.97
C LYS A 152 -3.21 -23.86 8.96
N LEU A 153 -2.16 -23.17 9.43
CA LEU A 153 -0.98 -22.93 8.60
C LEU A 153 -0.41 -24.28 8.14
N ARG A 154 -0.85 -24.77 6.99
CA ARG A 154 -0.18 -25.81 6.22
C ARG A 154 -0.31 -25.43 4.75
N TRP A 155 0.70 -24.72 4.24
CA TRP A 155 0.82 -24.49 2.81
C TRP A 155 1.52 -25.68 2.18
N GLY A 156 0.73 -26.61 1.64
CA GLY A 156 1.22 -27.64 0.74
C GLY A 156 1.45 -27.01 -0.63
N VAL A 157 2.71 -27.01 -1.08
CA VAL A 157 3.05 -26.74 -2.48
C VAL A 157 2.76 -28.02 -3.25
N GLN A 158 1.67 -28.05 -4.01
CA GLN A 158 1.45 -29.11 -4.99
C GLN A 158 2.26 -28.76 -6.24
N ARG A 159 3.15 -29.67 -6.63
CA ARG A 159 4.05 -29.56 -7.79
C ARG A 159 3.27 -29.59 -9.10
#